data_AF-A0AAQ2ISF5-F1
#
_entry.id   AF-A0AAQ2ISF5-F1
#
_cell.length_a   1.000
_cell.length_b   1.000
_cell.length_c   1.000
_cell.angle_alpha   90.00
_cell.angle_beta   90.00
_cell.angle_gamma   90.00
#
_symmetry.space_group_name_H-M   'P 1'
#
loop_
_entity.id
_entity.type
_entity.pdbx_description
1 polymer ?
#
loop_
_entity_poly.entity_id
_entity_poly.type
_entity_poly.pdbx_seq_one_letter_code
_entity_poly.pdbx_strand_id
1 'polypeptide(L)'
;MKKIYLRRARCYALLLLLTAGPASAAQLTDTCKSSAPFTGREIVNKQPICLPSGTRTYLSIPGTNSVNSLAITTGHGSGNLNLYSKNGGWPKLDGSDPNSKRNGNSECIVLKNLNQYWTYITLDGASQGASLVVDLGATSCRNLGSTPPPGDNDGYPLNYANIKVFRFQFSDAQLNWNSMQRDLADAAAYYTDQSYGKFNLTYDTSVPIININRPKSDFDSDFHGWTAEWKKHVKANGVDPENPGTGNVVMMVAPQVGNFNSSAAPPSISLYHHTSGVVAHELGHALGLRHAKALEAGPGRVIGDHDYAKESLNYGNVYSMMGMGAHSLEEYNLLYKKYFGWVSGSEVPLITSSGTYRIYAFDHGRNDQGYIGLKLKSGNGLYTYWLEYRTTNARYPNTKNGILINLEGYFENEQDPRFWKTTSYLLDMTPGSKTPGWWGDDQTDSELTIGNSYTDHWGGFKITPTSKGGAENSATAWIEIKVELL
;
A
#
# COMPACT_ATOMS: atom_id res chain seq x y z
N MET A 1 -77.73 11.27 -30.44
CA MET A 1 -76.41 11.40 -31.10
C MET A 1 -75.32 11.22 -30.05
N LYS A 2 -74.46 10.21 -30.18
CA LYS A 2 -73.38 9.87 -29.23
C LYS A 2 -72.26 10.91 -29.29
N LYS A 3 -71.82 11.45 -28.15
CA LYS A 3 -70.51 12.11 -27.99
C LYS A 3 -69.71 11.33 -26.94
N ILE A 4 -68.58 10.81 -27.39
CA ILE A 4 -67.60 10.03 -26.62
C ILE A 4 -66.75 11.03 -25.81
N TYR A 5 -66.65 10.84 -24.49
CA TYR A 5 -65.72 11.57 -23.63
C TYR A 5 -64.48 10.70 -23.37
N LEU A 6 -63.33 11.08 -23.93
CA LEU A 6 -62.01 10.55 -23.54
C LEU A 6 -61.58 11.21 -22.21
N ARG A 7 -61.33 10.40 -21.18
CA ARG A 7 -60.63 10.82 -19.96
C ARG A 7 -59.14 10.96 -20.27
N ARG A 8 -58.57 12.15 -20.00
CA ARG A 8 -57.12 12.40 -20.05
C ARG A 8 -56.44 11.68 -18.89
N ALA A 9 -55.54 10.74 -19.19
CA ALA A 9 -54.58 10.20 -18.24
C ALA A 9 -53.48 11.24 -17.98
N ARG A 10 -53.21 11.56 -16.71
CA ARG A 10 -52.08 12.39 -16.30
C ARG A 10 -50.84 11.50 -16.19
N CYS A 11 -49.90 11.62 -17.12
CA CYS A 11 -48.53 11.12 -16.94
C CYS A 11 -47.81 12.01 -15.93
N TYR A 12 -47.51 11.49 -14.75
CA TYR A 12 -46.47 12.06 -13.89
C TYR A 12 -45.13 11.58 -14.42
N ALA A 13 -44.33 12.48 -14.99
CA ALA A 13 -42.93 12.23 -15.26
C ALA A 13 -42.20 12.17 -13.91
N LEU A 14 -41.74 10.98 -13.53
CA LEU A 14 -40.85 10.78 -12.39
C LEU A 14 -39.49 11.38 -12.75
N LEU A 15 -39.22 12.60 -12.29
CA LEU A 15 -37.94 13.27 -12.44
C LEU A 15 -36.94 12.58 -11.49
N LEU A 16 -36.19 11.59 -11.99
CA LEU A 16 -35.01 11.08 -11.28
C LEU A 16 -33.96 12.19 -11.26
N LEU A 17 -33.82 12.87 -10.12
CA LEU A 17 -32.63 13.66 -9.80
C LEU A 17 -31.47 12.68 -9.55
N LEU A 18 -30.74 12.35 -10.61
CA LEU A 18 -29.38 11.82 -10.50
C LEU A 18 -28.51 12.93 -9.93
N THR A 19 -28.28 12.89 -8.61
CA THR A 19 -27.18 13.64 -8.00
C THR A 19 -25.88 13.05 -8.55
N ALA A 20 -25.31 13.67 -9.57
CA ALA A 20 -23.94 13.40 -9.99
C ALA A 20 -23.03 13.63 -8.79
N GLY A 21 -22.43 12.56 -8.26
CA GLY A 21 -21.30 12.68 -7.34
C GLY A 21 -20.18 13.52 -7.97
N PRO A 22 -19.18 13.95 -7.19
CA PRO A 22 -18.05 14.70 -7.72
C PRO A 22 -17.46 13.93 -8.91
N ALA A 23 -17.39 14.59 -10.08
CA ALA A 23 -16.87 13.99 -11.29
C ALA A 23 -15.43 13.51 -11.02
N SER A 24 -15.23 12.19 -11.07
CA SER A 24 -13.90 11.59 -10.97
C SER A 24 -13.01 12.17 -12.06
N ALA A 25 -11.80 12.61 -11.72
CA ALA A 25 -10.84 13.09 -12.72
C ALA A 25 -10.59 11.98 -13.75
N ALA A 26 -10.64 12.34 -15.04
CA ALA A 26 -10.44 11.39 -16.13
C ALA A 26 -9.08 10.68 -16.00
N GLN A 27 -8.98 9.43 -16.43
CA GLN A 27 -7.74 8.66 -16.36
C GLN A 27 -6.76 9.03 -17.49
N LEU A 28 -5.45 9.05 -17.23
CA LEU A 28 -4.42 9.14 -18.26
C LEU A 28 -4.23 7.77 -18.91
N THR A 29 -4.40 7.71 -20.22
CA THR A 29 -4.19 6.50 -21.02
C THR A 29 -2.70 6.28 -21.30
N ASP A 30 -2.23 5.04 -21.17
CA ASP A 30 -0.88 4.61 -21.59
C ASP A 30 -0.80 4.55 -23.13
N THR A 31 -0.57 5.71 -23.72
CA THR A 31 -0.64 5.95 -25.17
C THR A 31 0.55 5.36 -25.91
N CYS A 32 1.69 5.21 -25.21
CA CYS A 32 2.90 4.63 -25.77
C CYS A 32 2.80 3.12 -26.04
N LYS A 33 1.78 2.43 -25.50
CA LYS A 33 1.50 1.03 -25.86
C LYS A 33 0.91 0.86 -27.26
N SER A 34 0.24 1.87 -27.78
CA SER A 34 -0.55 1.77 -29.01
C SER A 34 -0.19 2.80 -30.09
N SER A 35 0.66 3.78 -29.76
CA SER A 35 1.01 4.90 -30.65
C SER A 35 2.52 5.10 -30.73
N ALA A 36 2.99 5.51 -31.91
CA ALA A 36 4.38 5.92 -32.11
C ALA A 36 4.71 7.22 -31.33
N PRO A 37 5.99 7.48 -31.03
CA PRO A 37 6.42 8.72 -30.41
C PRO A 37 5.94 9.96 -31.16
N PHE A 38 5.42 10.93 -30.42
CA PHE A 38 4.93 12.18 -30.96
C PHE A 38 6.07 13.01 -31.54
N THR A 39 5.90 13.47 -32.78
CA THR A 39 6.89 14.27 -33.54
C THR A 39 6.49 15.74 -33.69
N GLY A 40 5.27 16.10 -33.29
CA GLY A 40 4.75 17.46 -33.37
C GLY A 40 5.24 18.37 -32.24
N ARG A 41 4.81 19.63 -32.29
CA ARG A 41 5.09 20.64 -31.25
C ARG A 41 3.85 21.19 -30.57
N GLU A 42 2.67 20.95 -31.11
CA GLU A 42 1.42 21.51 -30.62
C GLU A 42 0.55 20.42 -30.03
N ILE A 43 0.12 20.62 -28.78
CA ILE A 43 -0.74 19.67 -28.07
C ILE A 43 -2.20 20.01 -28.30
N VAL A 44 -2.96 18.99 -28.69
CA VAL A 44 -4.41 19.09 -28.87
C VAL A 44 -5.10 18.80 -27.54
N ASN A 45 -6.06 19.65 -27.17
CA ASN A 45 -6.84 19.51 -25.93
C ASN A 45 -7.46 18.11 -25.81
N LYS A 46 -7.31 17.51 -24.62
CA LYS A 46 -7.81 16.19 -24.22
C LYS A 46 -7.25 14.99 -24.99
N GLN A 47 -6.29 15.19 -25.90
CA GLN A 47 -5.66 14.12 -26.68
C GLN A 47 -4.33 13.70 -26.04
N PRO A 48 -4.23 12.49 -25.47
CA PRO A 48 -2.98 11.97 -24.98
C PRO A 48 -1.98 11.73 -26.11
N ILE A 49 -0.70 11.95 -25.85
CA ILE A 49 0.40 11.67 -26.78
C ILE A 49 1.42 10.74 -26.14
N CYS A 50 2.12 9.95 -26.96
CA CYS A 50 3.31 9.25 -26.52
C CYS A 50 4.53 10.17 -26.62
N LEU A 51 5.23 10.42 -25.51
CA LEU A 51 6.40 11.28 -25.51
C LEU A 51 7.61 10.58 -26.16
N PRO A 52 8.42 11.30 -26.95
CA PRO A 52 9.67 10.76 -27.46
C PRO A 52 10.66 10.51 -26.33
N SER A 53 11.38 9.40 -26.40
CA SER A 53 12.51 9.12 -25.52
C SER A 53 13.60 10.15 -25.77
N GLY A 54 14.16 10.72 -24.69
CA GLY A 54 15.20 11.74 -24.79
C GLY A 54 15.38 12.49 -23.49
N THR A 55 16.31 13.44 -23.47
CA THR A 55 16.61 14.26 -22.30
C THR A 55 15.76 15.52 -22.23
N ARG A 56 15.26 16.03 -23.37
CA ARG A 56 14.45 17.25 -23.37
C ARG A 56 13.47 17.33 -24.54
N THR A 57 12.23 17.70 -24.24
CA THR A 57 11.16 17.90 -25.24
C THR A 57 10.49 19.26 -25.04
N TYR A 58 10.18 19.94 -26.14
CA TYR A 58 9.56 21.28 -26.16
C TYR A 58 8.21 21.21 -26.86
N LEU A 59 7.15 21.61 -26.16
CA LEU A 59 5.78 21.57 -26.65
C LEU A 59 5.07 22.90 -26.38
N SER A 60 3.99 23.14 -27.11
CA SER A 60 3.16 24.34 -27.02
C SER A 60 1.68 23.96 -27.03
N ILE A 61 0.87 24.77 -26.36
CA ILE A 61 -0.57 24.60 -26.23
C ILE A 61 -1.22 25.89 -26.76
N PRO A 62 -1.97 25.83 -27.88
CA PRO A 62 -2.72 26.98 -28.39
C PRO A 62 -4.02 27.23 -27.61
N GLY A 63 -4.54 28.45 -27.74
CA GLY A 63 -5.89 28.81 -27.28
C GLY A 63 -6.09 28.81 -25.76
N THR A 64 -5.02 28.95 -24.97
CA THR A 64 -5.13 28.84 -23.50
C THR A 64 -5.77 30.06 -22.84
N ASN A 65 -5.87 31.19 -23.55
CA ASN A 65 -6.61 32.38 -23.12
C ASN A 65 -8.13 32.22 -23.14
N SER A 66 -8.68 31.13 -23.70
CA SER A 66 -10.12 30.87 -23.72
C SER A 66 -10.62 30.16 -22.45
N VAL A 67 -9.75 29.87 -21.48
CA VAL A 67 -10.06 29.15 -20.24
C VAL A 67 -9.33 29.77 -19.05
N ASN A 68 -9.91 29.70 -17.85
CA ASN A 68 -9.27 30.25 -16.64
C ASN A 68 -8.18 29.34 -16.06
N SER A 69 -8.18 28.06 -16.42
CA SER A 69 -7.20 27.08 -15.98
C SER A 69 -6.93 26.01 -17.04
N LEU A 70 -5.81 25.32 -16.89
CA LEU A 70 -5.52 24.08 -17.62
C LEU A 70 -4.73 23.14 -16.72
N ALA A 71 -4.87 21.84 -16.96
CA ALA A 71 -4.05 20.82 -16.33
C ALA A 71 -3.15 20.12 -17.34
N ILE A 72 -1.91 19.82 -16.95
CA ILE A 72 -0.94 19.05 -17.73
C ILE A 72 -0.58 17.84 -16.89
N THR A 73 -0.77 16.65 -17.46
CA THR A 73 -0.49 15.38 -16.77
C THR A 73 0.49 14.57 -17.59
N THR A 74 1.53 14.04 -16.94
CA THR A 74 2.39 12.99 -17.50
C THR A 74 2.36 11.75 -16.61
N GLY A 75 2.69 10.59 -17.16
CA GLY A 75 2.84 9.33 -16.43
C GLY A 75 3.00 8.14 -17.37
N HIS A 76 2.97 6.92 -16.83
CA HIS A 76 3.31 5.67 -17.54
C HIS A 76 4.79 5.59 -17.95
N GLY A 77 5.22 4.44 -18.45
CA GLY A 77 6.62 4.24 -18.85
C GLY A 77 7.59 4.20 -17.67
N SER A 78 8.84 4.58 -17.91
CA SER A 78 9.94 4.54 -16.92
C SER A 78 10.84 5.78 -17.01
N GLY A 79 11.79 5.88 -16.07
CA GLY A 79 12.74 6.99 -15.99
C GLY A 79 12.18 8.24 -15.29
N ASN A 80 12.99 9.30 -15.26
CA ASN A 80 12.65 10.56 -14.59
C ASN A 80 12.34 11.66 -15.60
N LEU A 81 11.24 12.39 -15.38
CA LEU A 81 10.78 13.47 -16.25
C LEU A 81 10.35 14.65 -15.38
N ASN A 82 11.02 15.78 -15.49
CA ASN A 82 10.56 17.02 -14.89
C ASN A 82 9.68 17.76 -15.89
N LEU A 83 8.57 18.30 -15.43
CA LEU A 83 7.63 19.09 -16.21
C LEU A 83 7.74 20.55 -15.80
N TYR A 84 7.88 21.44 -16.78
CA TYR A 84 7.89 22.89 -16.60
C TYR A 84 6.87 23.51 -17.55
N SER A 85 6.16 24.55 -17.10
CA SER A 85 5.15 25.21 -17.94
C SER A 85 5.01 26.69 -17.64
N LYS A 86 4.71 27.48 -18.67
CA LYS A 86 4.50 28.93 -18.55
C LYS A 86 3.52 29.45 -19.61
N ASN A 87 2.59 30.32 -19.20
CA ASN A 87 1.69 31.04 -20.10
C ASN A 87 2.39 32.31 -20.61
N GLY A 88 2.53 32.46 -21.94
CA GLY A 88 3.15 33.63 -22.57
C GLY A 88 4.63 33.54 -22.94
N GLY A 89 5.33 32.43 -22.62
CA GLY A 89 6.72 32.23 -23.02
C GLY A 89 7.28 30.90 -22.54
N TRP A 90 8.51 30.56 -22.94
CA TRP A 90 9.16 29.32 -22.49
C TRP A 90 9.47 29.36 -20.99
N PRO A 91 9.21 28.26 -20.25
CA PRO A 91 9.48 28.22 -18.81
C PRO A 91 10.98 28.12 -18.53
N LYS A 92 11.41 28.78 -17.45
CA LYS A 92 12.73 28.62 -16.86
C LYS A 92 12.81 27.30 -16.10
N LEU A 93 13.95 26.62 -16.23
CA LEU A 93 14.18 25.31 -15.61
C LEU A 93 14.75 25.41 -14.18
N ASP A 94 15.06 26.64 -13.74
CA ASP A 94 15.52 26.96 -12.38
C ASP A 94 14.44 26.78 -11.30
N GLY A 95 13.19 26.55 -11.70
CA GLY A 95 12.04 26.36 -10.81
C GLY A 95 11.28 27.66 -10.48
N SER A 96 11.66 28.81 -11.06
CA SER A 96 10.94 30.08 -10.88
C SER A 96 9.62 30.16 -11.65
N ASP A 97 9.47 29.35 -12.71
CA ASP A 97 8.21 29.14 -13.41
C ASP A 97 7.52 27.85 -12.89
N PRO A 98 6.17 27.72 -13.05
CA PRO A 98 5.43 26.53 -12.63
C PRO A 98 6.08 25.23 -13.11
N ASN A 99 6.31 24.31 -12.18
CA ASN A 99 7.00 23.06 -12.45
C ASN A 99 6.49 21.94 -11.53
N SER A 100 6.74 20.71 -11.96
CA SER A 100 6.57 19.49 -11.19
C SER A 100 7.83 18.65 -11.46
N LYS A 101 8.53 18.30 -10.38
CA LYS A 101 9.83 17.58 -10.40
C LYS A 101 9.77 16.40 -9.45
N ARG A 102 8.79 15.53 -9.63
CA ARG A 102 8.62 14.37 -8.77
C ARG A 102 9.61 13.29 -9.19
N ASN A 103 9.88 12.35 -8.30
CA ASN A 103 10.66 11.19 -8.69
C ASN A 103 9.84 10.33 -9.67
N GLY A 104 10.43 9.98 -10.80
CA GLY A 104 9.76 9.28 -11.89
C GLY A 104 9.27 10.25 -12.97
N ASN A 105 8.22 9.88 -13.70
CA ASN A 105 7.71 10.66 -14.83
C ASN A 105 6.23 11.05 -14.69
N SER A 106 5.72 10.95 -13.47
CA SER A 106 4.33 11.19 -13.09
C SER A 106 4.13 12.63 -12.61
N GLU A 107 4.14 13.56 -13.55
CA GLU A 107 4.09 14.99 -13.27
C GLU A 107 2.69 15.57 -13.42
N CYS A 108 2.39 16.57 -12.59
CA CYS A 108 1.13 17.28 -12.63
C CYS A 108 1.34 18.77 -12.41
N ILE A 109 0.88 19.58 -13.36
CA ILE A 109 0.79 21.04 -13.20
C ILE A 109 -0.63 21.48 -13.52
N VAL A 110 -1.21 22.29 -12.64
CA VAL A 110 -2.44 23.06 -12.91
C VAL A 110 -2.07 24.54 -12.98
N LEU A 111 -2.23 25.13 -14.15
CA LEU A 111 -2.07 26.57 -14.33
C LEU A 111 -3.42 27.27 -14.18
N LYS A 112 -3.40 28.48 -13.60
CA LYS A 112 -4.56 29.34 -13.42
C LYS A 112 -4.27 30.74 -13.97
N ASN A 113 -5.31 31.55 -14.18
CA ASN A 113 -5.21 32.93 -14.63
C ASN A 113 -4.50 33.09 -15.99
N LEU A 114 -4.88 32.24 -16.95
CA LEU A 114 -4.30 32.21 -18.30
C LEU A 114 -4.84 33.40 -19.11
N ASN A 115 -3.95 34.29 -19.55
CA ASN A 115 -4.32 35.47 -20.34
C ASN A 115 -3.57 35.58 -21.68
N GLN A 116 -2.65 34.67 -21.95
CA GLN A 116 -1.92 34.56 -23.22
C GLN A 116 -2.47 33.39 -24.05
N TYR A 117 -2.47 33.54 -25.38
CA TYR A 117 -2.94 32.49 -26.30
C TYR A 117 -2.08 31.22 -26.22
N TRP A 118 -0.77 31.37 -26.02
CA TRP A 118 0.18 30.27 -25.98
C TRP A 118 0.62 29.94 -24.55
N THR A 119 0.59 28.66 -24.21
CA THR A 119 1.31 28.10 -23.07
C THR A 119 2.38 27.15 -23.56
N TYR A 120 3.58 27.23 -22.99
CA TYR A 120 4.74 26.45 -23.39
C TYR A 120 5.09 25.43 -22.32
N ILE A 121 5.46 24.23 -22.76
CA ILE A 121 5.88 23.13 -21.91
C ILE A 121 7.33 22.78 -22.26
N THR A 122 8.17 22.70 -21.23
CA THR A 122 9.47 22.02 -21.34
C THR A 122 9.43 20.78 -20.46
N LEU A 123 9.71 19.63 -21.08
CA LEU A 123 9.92 18.37 -20.41
C LEU A 123 11.43 18.10 -20.36
N ASP A 124 11.97 17.81 -19.18
CA ASP A 124 13.42 17.67 -18.98
C ASP A 124 13.74 16.49 -18.08
N GLY A 125 14.53 15.54 -18.57
CA GLY A 125 14.86 14.30 -17.87
C GLY A 125 14.80 13.09 -18.81
N ALA A 126 15.56 12.06 -18.46
CA ALA A 126 15.60 10.82 -19.20
C ALA A 126 14.39 9.94 -18.84
N SER A 127 13.35 9.98 -19.66
CA SER A 127 12.18 9.10 -19.57
C SER A 127 11.93 8.34 -20.87
N GLN A 128 11.28 7.19 -20.77
CA GLN A 128 10.89 6.36 -21.91
C GLN A 128 9.45 5.89 -21.75
N GLY A 129 8.67 5.92 -22.83
CA GLY A 129 7.30 5.39 -22.83
C GLY A 129 6.30 6.19 -21.98
N ALA A 130 6.63 7.43 -21.63
CA ALA A 130 5.74 8.31 -20.89
C ALA A 130 4.64 8.89 -21.79
N SER A 131 3.42 8.95 -21.28
CA SER A 131 2.30 9.63 -21.95
C SER A 131 2.11 11.04 -21.39
N LEU A 132 1.68 11.98 -22.22
CA LEU A 132 1.31 13.34 -21.81
C LEU A 132 -0.09 13.70 -22.30
N VAL A 133 -0.87 14.40 -21.48
CA VAL A 133 -2.14 15.02 -21.90
C VAL A 133 -2.31 16.40 -21.31
N VAL A 134 -3.03 17.26 -22.04
CA VAL A 134 -3.42 18.60 -21.61
C VAL A 134 -4.94 18.69 -21.60
N ASP A 135 -5.51 19.17 -20.50
CA ASP A 135 -6.94 19.38 -20.34
C ASP A 135 -7.22 20.88 -20.09
N LEU A 136 -7.70 21.59 -21.12
CA LEU A 136 -8.13 22.98 -21.02
C LEU A 136 -9.41 23.10 -20.18
N GLY A 137 -9.44 24.08 -19.28
CA GLY A 137 -10.53 24.30 -18.33
C GLY A 137 -10.52 23.37 -17.12
N ALA A 138 -9.58 22.42 -17.05
CA ALA A 138 -9.47 21.53 -15.90
C ALA A 138 -8.86 22.23 -14.69
N THR A 139 -9.33 21.87 -13.50
CA THR A 139 -8.82 22.35 -12.20
C THR A 139 -7.97 21.31 -11.48
N SER A 140 -7.83 20.11 -12.05
CA SER A 140 -7.05 18.98 -11.54
C SER A 140 -6.48 18.17 -12.70
N CYS A 141 -5.35 17.49 -12.46
CA CYS A 141 -4.74 16.58 -13.42
C CYS A 141 -5.54 15.27 -13.55
N ARG A 142 -5.26 14.53 -14.63
CA ARG A 142 -5.81 13.19 -14.82
C ARG A 142 -5.25 12.23 -13.77
N ASN A 143 -6.07 11.26 -13.38
CA ASN A 143 -5.63 10.15 -12.55
C ASN A 143 -4.78 9.20 -13.40
N LEU A 144 -3.64 8.72 -12.93
CA LEU A 144 -2.80 7.83 -13.74
C LEU A 144 -3.33 6.38 -13.85
N GLY A 145 -4.50 6.10 -13.25
CA GLY A 145 -4.97 4.71 -13.09
C GLY A 145 -4.15 3.94 -12.05
N SER A 146 -3.24 4.64 -11.37
CA SER A 146 -2.37 4.12 -10.33
C SER A 146 -1.76 5.30 -9.56
N THR A 147 -1.72 5.15 -8.23
CA THR A 147 -0.87 5.86 -7.25
C THR A 147 -0.58 7.36 -7.51
N PRO A 148 -1.13 8.27 -6.69
CA PRO A 148 -0.45 9.53 -6.44
C PRO A 148 1.02 9.26 -6.10
N PRO A 149 1.96 10.14 -6.48
CA PRO A 149 3.25 10.18 -5.79
C PRO A 149 2.97 10.38 -4.30
N PRO A 150 3.77 9.81 -3.37
CA PRO A 150 3.50 9.87 -1.94
C PRO A 150 3.56 11.33 -1.49
N GLY A 151 2.39 11.97 -1.49
CA GLY A 151 2.10 13.19 -0.74
C GLY A 151 1.47 12.85 0.59
N ASP A 152 0.78 11.71 0.69
CA ASP A 152 0.32 11.12 1.93
C ASP A 152 0.61 9.62 1.86
N ASN A 153 1.58 9.17 2.63
CA ASN A 153 1.87 7.76 2.89
C ASN A 153 0.73 7.17 3.74
N ASP A 154 -0.46 7.08 3.15
CA ASP A 154 -1.73 6.71 3.79
C ASP A 154 -2.23 5.32 3.42
N GLY A 155 -1.66 4.71 2.37
CA GLY A 155 -2.09 3.42 1.85
C GLY A 155 -1.27 2.98 0.63
N TYR A 156 -1.26 1.68 0.36
CA TYR A 156 -0.83 1.15 -0.93
C TYR A 156 -1.99 1.30 -1.95
N PRO A 157 -1.83 2.05 -3.04
CA PRO A 157 -2.99 2.48 -3.84
C PRO A 157 -3.37 1.52 -4.98
N LEU A 158 -2.67 0.40 -5.14
CA LEU A 158 -2.91 -0.56 -6.22
C LEU A 158 -3.54 -1.83 -5.68
N ASN A 159 -4.35 -2.45 -6.52
CA ASN A 159 -4.90 -3.78 -6.30
C ASN A 159 -4.01 -4.88 -6.93
N TYR A 160 -2.76 -4.57 -7.24
CA TYR A 160 -1.81 -5.53 -7.78
C TYR A 160 -0.37 -5.14 -7.45
N ALA A 161 0.51 -6.14 -7.47
CA ALA A 161 1.95 -5.95 -7.55
C ALA A 161 2.57 -7.01 -8.47
N ASN A 162 3.73 -6.71 -9.04
CA ASN A 162 4.49 -7.62 -9.88
C ASN A 162 5.95 -7.67 -9.41
N ILE A 163 6.43 -8.86 -9.05
CA ILE A 163 7.82 -9.05 -8.63
C ILE A 163 8.68 -9.30 -9.86
N LYS A 164 9.67 -8.45 -10.09
CA LYS A 164 10.75 -8.64 -11.08
C LYS A 164 11.92 -9.32 -10.40
N VAL A 165 11.99 -10.65 -10.51
CA VAL A 165 13.01 -11.47 -9.87
C VAL A 165 14.28 -11.51 -10.73
N PHE A 166 15.33 -10.85 -10.27
CA PHE A 166 16.65 -10.90 -10.87
C PHE A 166 17.53 -11.92 -10.15
N ARG A 167 17.95 -12.94 -10.91
CA ARG A 167 18.66 -14.10 -10.41
C ARG A 167 20.15 -13.94 -10.69
N PHE A 168 20.97 -13.98 -9.65
CA PHE A 168 22.41 -13.78 -9.75
C PHE A 168 23.19 -15.01 -9.31
N GLN A 169 24.33 -15.24 -9.94
CA GLN A 169 25.32 -16.23 -9.51
C GLN A 169 26.73 -15.66 -9.68
N PHE A 170 27.68 -16.24 -8.94
CA PHE A 170 29.09 -15.87 -8.96
C PHE A 170 29.90 -16.88 -9.77
N SER A 171 31.16 -16.57 -10.06
CA SER A 171 32.04 -17.50 -10.77
C SER A 171 32.32 -18.79 -9.98
N ASP A 172 32.25 -18.72 -8.66
CA ASP A 172 32.56 -19.80 -7.71
C ASP A 172 31.34 -20.26 -6.88
N ALA A 173 30.18 -19.61 -7.00
CA ALA A 173 28.97 -19.94 -6.26
C ALA A 173 27.73 -19.86 -7.15
N GLN A 174 27.04 -21.00 -7.33
CA GLN A 174 25.82 -21.10 -8.13
C GLN A 174 24.58 -20.78 -7.28
N LEU A 175 23.61 -20.09 -7.88
CA LEU A 175 22.30 -19.87 -7.23
C LEU A 175 21.58 -21.22 -7.05
N ASN A 176 21.23 -21.54 -5.81
CA ASN A 176 20.44 -22.71 -5.50
C ASN A 176 19.12 -22.31 -4.84
N TRP A 177 18.04 -22.37 -5.62
CA TRP A 177 16.67 -22.18 -5.14
C TRP A 177 15.70 -23.03 -5.96
N ASN A 178 15.79 -24.35 -5.78
CA ASN A 178 15.00 -25.31 -6.57
C ASN A 178 13.47 -25.15 -6.38
N SER A 179 13.03 -24.57 -5.27
CA SER A 179 11.62 -24.34 -4.93
C SER A 179 11.06 -22.98 -5.36
N MET A 180 11.85 -22.12 -6.02
CA MET A 180 11.48 -20.72 -6.31
C MET A 180 10.09 -20.55 -6.91
N GLN A 181 9.74 -21.36 -7.91
CA GLN A 181 8.44 -21.25 -8.58
C GLN A 181 7.28 -21.56 -7.63
N ARG A 182 7.46 -22.55 -6.73
CA ARG A 182 6.46 -22.88 -5.72
C ARG A 182 6.38 -21.80 -4.65
N ASP A 183 7.52 -21.34 -4.14
CA ASP A 183 7.55 -20.35 -3.06
C ASP A 183 6.96 -18.99 -3.51
N LEU A 184 7.19 -18.58 -4.76
CA LEU A 184 6.57 -17.40 -5.37
C LEU A 184 5.07 -17.59 -5.63
N ALA A 185 4.66 -18.77 -6.08
CA ALA A 185 3.24 -19.10 -6.29
C ALA A 185 2.47 -19.12 -4.95
N ASP A 186 3.06 -19.69 -3.90
CA ASP A 186 2.48 -19.72 -2.56
C ASP A 186 2.36 -18.30 -1.99
N ALA A 187 3.35 -17.43 -2.22
CA ALA A 187 3.24 -16.01 -1.86
C ALA A 187 2.13 -15.31 -2.64
N ALA A 188 1.95 -15.62 -3.93
CA ALA A 188 0.86 -15.05 -4.72
C ALA A 188 -0.53 -15.51 -4.25
N ALA A 189 -0.68 -16.80 -3.92
CA ALA A 189 -1.89 -17.33 -3.30
C ALA A 189 -2.16 -16.67 -1.95
N TYR A 190 -1.14 -16.51 -1.10
CA TYR A 190 -1.25 -15.81 0.16
C TYR A 190 -1.80 -14.40 0.01
N TYR A 191 -1.25 -13.55 -0.87
CA TYR A 191 -1.79 -12.20 -1.11
C TYR A 191 -3.21 -12.19 -1.67
N THR A 192 -3.58 -13.20 -2.46
CA THR A 192 -4.95 -13.38 -2.95
C THR A 192 -5.91 -13.66 -1.78
N ASP A 193 -5.55 -14.57 -0.89
CA ASP A 193 -6.37 -14.94 0.27
C ASP A 193 -6.47 -13.79 1.28
N GLN A 194 -5.34 -13.14 1.59
CA GLN A 194 -5.28 -12.02 2.52
C GLN A 194 -6.16 -10.84 2.10
N SER A 195 -6.31 -10.66 0.78
CA SER A 195 -7.06 -9.56 0.19
C SER A 195 -8.52 -9.88 -0.11
N TYR A 196 -8.99 -11.09 0.22
CA TYR A 196 -10.32 -11.57 -0.19
C TYR A 196 -10.50 -11.53 -1.71
N GLY A 197 -9.43 -11.85 -2.46
CA GLY A 197 -9.39 -11.79 -3.92
C GLY A 197 -9.28 -10.38 -4.52
N LYS A 198 -9.09 -9.34 -3.70
CA LYS A 198 -8.98 -7.94 -4.15
C LYS A 198 -7.59 -7.55 -4.61
N PHE A 199 -6.58 -8.41 -4.44
CA PHE A 199 -5.19 -8.12 -4.79
C PHE A 199 -4.58 -9.21 -5.67
N ASN A 200 -3.94 -8.80 -6.75
CA ASN A 200 -3.28 -9.71 -7.68
C ASN A 200 -1.75 -9.58 -7.58
N LEU A 201 -1.07 -10.64 -7.16
CA LEU A 201 0.39 -10.70 -7.16
C LEU A 201 0.88 -11.54 -8.34
N THR A 202 1.66 -10.93 -9.23
CA THR A 202 2.36 -11.64 -10.32
C THR A 202 3.86 -11.59 -10.12
N TYR A 203 4.59 -12.39 -10.89
CA TYR A 203 6.05 -12.35 -10.89
C TYR A 203 6.62 -12.73 -12.25
N ASP A 204 7.74 -12.10 -12.60
CA ASP A 204 8.59 -12.42 -13.74
C ASP A 204 10.01 -12.73 -13.26
N THR A 205 10.71 -13.65 -13.94
CA THR A 205 12.08 -14.05 -13.57
C THR A 205 13.04 -13.75 -14.70
N SER A 206 14.22 -13.19 -14.38
CA SER A 206 15.26 -12.90 -15.35
C SER A 206 15.73 -14.19 -16.02
N VAL A 207 15.73 -14.27 -17.36
CA VAL A 207 16.27 -15.40 -18.11
C VAL A 207 17.32 -14.86 -19.10
N PRO A 208 18.56 -15.36 -19.09
CA PRO A 208 19.14 -16.38 -18.18
C PRO A 208 19.43 -15.86 -16.76
N ILE A 209 20.01 -16.70 -15.90
CA ILE A 209 20.62 -16.26 -14.63
C ILE A 209 21.81 -15.34 -14.96
N ILE A 210 21.92 -14.23 -14.25
CA ILE A 210 22.97 -13.22 -14.44
C ILE A 210 24.25 -13.68 -13.74
N ASN A 211 25.35 -13.79 -14.50
CA ASN A 211 26.66 -14.13 -13.95
C ASN A 211 27.44 -12.85 -13.63
N ILE A 212 27.86 -12.71 -12.37
CA ILE A 212 28.68 -11.59 -11.91
C ILE A 212 30.12 -11.66 -12.45
N ASN A 213 30.57 -12.85 -12.89
CA ASN A 213 31.93 -13.10 -13.41
C ASN A 213 33.05 -12.70 -12.42
N ARG A 214 32.74 -12.74 -11.12
CA ARG A 214 33.66 -12.53 -10.00
C ARG A 214 33.31 -13.52 -8.88
N PRO A 215 34.27 -13.87 -8.01
CA PRO A 215 34.01 -14.75 -6.88
C PRO A 215 33.09 -14.06 -5.86
N LYS A 216 32.31 -14.85 -5.12
CA LYS A 216 31.40 -14.33 -4.08
C LYS A 216 32.16 -13.62 -2.96
N SER A 217 33.36 -14.09 -2.64
CA SER A 217 34.21 -13.55 -1.57
C SER A 217 34.60 -12.08 -1.77
N ASP A 218 34.53 -11.57 -2.99
CA ASP A 218 34.74 -10.14 -3.28
C ASP A 218 33.70 -9.23 -2.60
N PHE A 219 32.54 -9.79 -2.22
CA PHE A 219 31.38 -9.05 -1.74
C PHE A 219 30.98 -9.38 -0.29
N ASP A 220 31.54 -10.45 0.29
CA ASP A 220 31.10 -10.96 1.61
C ASP A 220 31.28 -9.97 2.76
N SER A 221 32.24 -9.06 2.64
CA SER A 221 32.47 -7.95 3.58
C SER A 221 32.04 -6.58 3.06
N ASP A 222 31.47 -6.52 1.85
CA ASP A 222 31.07 -5.27 1.18
C ASP A 222 29.63 -5.33 0.64
N PHE A 223 28.69 -5.25 1.58
CA PHE A 223 27.26 -5.23 1.26
C PHE A 223 26.85 -4.04 0.37
N HIS A 224 27.50 -2.88 0.53
CA HIS A 224 27.20 -1.70 -0.28
C HIS A 224 27.72 -1.87 -1.71
N GLY A 225 28.92 -2.42 -1.89
CA GLY A 225 29.46 -2.79 -3.19
C GLY A 225 28.62 -3.86 -3.87
N TRP A 226 28.17 -4.89 -3.14
CA TRP A 226 27.21 -5.87 -3.67
C TRP A 226 25.92 -5.19 -4.13
N THR A 227 25.38 -4.29 -3.31
CA THR A 227 24.16 -3.54 -3.63
C THR A 227 24.30 -2.72 -4.91
N ALA A 228 25.42 -2.03 -5.07
CA ALA A 228 25.71 -1.28 -6.29
C ALA A 228 25.86 -2.19 -7.51
N GLU A 229 26.53 -3.35 -7.35
CA GLU A 229 26.78 -4.29 -8.45
C GLU A 229 25.49 -4.91 -8.97
N TRP A 230 24.64 -5.48 -8.12
CA TRP A 230 23.40 -6.08 -8.60
C TRP A 230 22.46 -5.03 -9.22
N LYS A 231 22.39 -3.81 -8.65
CA LYS A 231 21.58 -2.71 -9.22
C LYS A 231 22.04 -2.31 -10.61
N LYS A 232 23.34 -2.31 -10.87
CA LYS A 232 23.92 -2.06 -12.20
C LYS A 232 23.45 -3.10 -13.22
N HIS A 233 23.45 -4.39 -12.86
CA HIS A 233 22.96 -5.45 -13.74
C HIS A 233 21.45 -5.39 -13.97
N VAL A 234 20.67 -5.04 -12.95
CA VAL A 234 19.22 -4.79 -13.11
C VAL A 234 18.97 -3.67 -14.13
N LYS A 235 19.72 -2.55 -14.02
CA LYS A 235 19.67 -1.44 -15.00
C LYS A 235 20.04 -1.87 -16.41
N ALA A 236 21.08 -2.70 -16.55
CA ALA A 236 21.50 -3.24 -17.85
C ALA A 236 20.41 -4.13 -18.49
N ASN A 237 19.51 -4.69 -17.70
CA ASN A 237 18.34 -5.46 -18.16
C ASN A 237 17.07 -4.59 -18.35
N GLY A 238 17.21 -3.25 -18.38
CA GLY A 238 16.13 -2.34 -18.73
C GLY A 238 15.17 -1.97 -17.59
N VAL A 239 15.52 -2.29 -16.34
CA VAL A 239 14.71 -1.96 -15.16
C VAL A 239 15.50 -1.02 -14.25
N ASP A 240 14.92 0.09 -13.82
CA ASP A 240 15.52 0.92 -12.77
C ASP A 240 15.16 0.34 -11.39
N PRO A 241 16.13 -0.17 -10.59
CA PRO A 241 15.85 -0.74 -9.29
C PRO A 241 15.32 0.25 -8.25
N GLU A 242 15.51 1.57 -8.47
CA GLU A 242 14.91 2.60 -7.61
C GLU A 242 13.51 3.02 -8.08
N ASN A 243 13.17 2.72 -9.33
CA ASN A 243 11.90 3.06 -9.95
C ASN A 243 11.50 2.06 -11.06
N PRO A 244 11.10 0.83 -10.69
CA PRO A 244 10.87 -0.26 -11.65
C PRO A 244 9.57 -0.10 -12.47
N GLY A 245 8.90 1.03 -12.37
CA GLY A 245 7.58 1.27 -12.94
C GLY A 245 6.45 0.83 -12.01
N THR A 246 5.24 1.32 -12.31
CA THR A 246 4.11 1.21 -11.40
C THR A 246 3.70 -0.23 -11.08
N GLY A 247 3.61 -0.53 -9.78
CA GLY A 247 3.25 -1.86 -9.28
C GLY A 247 4.37 -2.88 -9.39
N ASN A 248 5.55 -2.53 -9.92
CA ASN A 248 6.68 -3.44 -9.96
C ASN A 248 7.52 -3.33 -8.67
N VAL A 249 8.01 -4.47 -8.21
CA VAL A 249 8.99 -4.60 -7.12
C VAL A 249 10.20 -5.35 -7.65
N VAL A 250 11.40 -4.85 -7.41
CA VAL A 250 12.62 -5.57 -7.80
C VAL A 250 13.02 -6.53 -6.70
N MET A 251 13.17 -7.82 -7.03
CA MET A 251 13.69 -8.82 -6.10
C MET A 251 15.03 -9.31 -6.61
N MET A 252 16.10 -9.03 -5.87
CA MET A 252 17.43 -9.60 -6.08
C MET A 252 17.54 -10.90 -5.30
N VAL A 253 17.93 -11.98 -5.98
CA VAL A 253 18.28 -13.27 -5.36
C VAL A 253 19.66 -13.74 -5.82
N ALA A 254 20.47 -14.23 -4.88
CA ALA A 254 21.84 -14.68 -5.12
C ALA A 254 22.25 -15.72 -4.07
N PRO A 255 23.37 -16.46 -4.26
CA PRO A 255 24.06 -17.08 -3.15
C PRO A 255 24.32 -16.07 -2.02
N GLN A 256 24.22 -16.52 -0.76
CA GLN A 256 24.26 -15.64 0.40
C GLN A 256 25.57 -14.82 0.45
N VAL A 257 25.44 -13.50 0.44
CA VAL A 257 26.55 -12.55 0.60
C VAL A 257 26.48 -11.97 2.01
N GLY A 258 27.57 -12.09 2.76
CA GLY A 258 27.60 -11.73 4.17
C GLY A 258 26.64 -12.57 5.04
N ASN A 259 26.14 -12.00 6.15
CA ASN A 259 25.38 -12.73 7.17
C ASN A 259 23.89 -12.33 7.25
N PHE A 260 23.34 -11.68 6.22
CA PHE A 260 21.93 -11.28 6.23
C PHE A 260 21.05 -12.37 5.58
N ASN A 261 19.83 -12.54 6.10
CA ASN A 261 18.85 -13.51 5.56
C ASN A 261 18.00 -12.89 4.44
N SER A 262 17.49 -11.69 4.69
CA SER A 262 16.65 -10.92 3.77
C SER A 262 16.61 -9.46 4.21
N SER A 263 16.27 -8.58 3.29
CA SER A 263 16.01 -7.17 3.58
C SER A 263 15.19 -6.55 2.45
N ALA A 264 14.19 -5.75 2.80
CA ALA A 264 13.41 -5.01 1.82
C ALA A 264 13.07 -3.60 2.30
N ALA A 265 12.93 -2.72 1.32
CA ALA A 265 12.41 -1.37 1.45
C ALA A 265 11.88 -0.94 0.09
N PRO A 266 10.87 -0.07 -0.02
CA PRO A 266 10.32 0.27 -1.30
C PRO A 266 11.38 0.84 -2.28
N PRO A 267 11.46 0.34 -3.53
CA PRO A 267 10.62 -0.69 -4.17
C PRO A 267 11.34 -2.06 -4.34
N SER A 268 12.28 -2.40 -3.46
CA SER A 268 13.22 -3.51 -3.66
C SER A 268 13.30 -4.51 -2.51
N ILE A 269 13.60 -5.76 -2.86
CA ILE A 269 13.83 -6.90 -1.97
C ILE A 269 15.21 -7.48 -2.27
N SER A 270 15.99 -7.76 -1.23
CA SER A 270 17.19 -8.60 -1.25
C SER A 270 16.89 -9.87 -0.49
N LEU A 271 16.93 -11.03 -1.16
CA LEU A 271 16.47 -12.29 -0.61
C LEU A 271 17.57 -13.36 -0.67
N TYR A 272 17.93 -13.93 0.47
CA TYR A 272 18.83 -15.09 0.58
C TYR A 272 18.16 -16.29 1.25
N HIS A 273 17.18 -16.06 2.12
CA HIS A 273 16.30 -17.08 2.67
C HIS A 273 14.97 -17.11 1.92
N HIS A 274 14.58 -18.30 1.49
CA HIS A 274 13.77 -18.47 0.28
C HIS A 274 12.34 -18.98 0.51
N THR A 275 11.84 -18.99 1.75
CA THR A 275 10.49 -19.49 2.03
C THR A 275 9.40 -18.51 1.56
N SER A 276 8.23 -19.03 1.19
CA SER A 276 7.05 -18.23 0.80
C SER A 276 6.69 -17.16 1.84
N GLY A 277 6.79 -17.50 3.13
CA GLY A 277 6.58 -16.57 4.24
C GLY A 277 7.56 -15.40 4.25
N VAL A 278 8.85 -15.64 3.98
CA VAL A 278 9.84 -14.55 3.89
C VAL A 278 9.58 -13.71 2.64
N VAL A 279 9.28 -14.33 1.49
CA VAL A 279 8.88 -13.59 0.28
C VAL A 279 7.70 -12.66 0.58
N ALA A 280 6.66 -13.18 1.25
CA ALA A 280 5.46 -12.42 1.55
C ALA A 280 5.72 -11.24 2.51
N HIS A 281 6.54 -11.47 3.54
CA HIS A 281 6.97 -10.47 4.51
C HIS A 281 7.78 -9.34 3.86
N GLU A 282 8.81 -9.70 3.10
CA GLU A 282 9.68 -8.73 2.42
C GLU A 282 8.92 -7.95 1.34
N LEU A 283 7.94 -8.57 0.68
CA LEU A 283 7.04 -7.85 -0.21
C LEU A 283 6.21 -6.80 0.56
N GLY A 284 5.74 -7.10 1.78
CA GLY A 284 5.05 -6.11 2.62
C GLY A 284 5.90 -4.86 2.85
N HIS A 285 7.19 -5.02 3.10
CA HIS A 285 8.15 -3.90 3.18
C HIS A 285 8.33 -3.18 1.86
N ALA A 286 8.52 -3.91 0.75
CA ALA A 286 8.69 -3.30 -0.56
C ALA A 286 7.44 -2.51 -1.02
N LEU A 287 6.28 -2.83 -0.46
CA LEU A 287 5.01 -2.11 -0.68
C LEU A 287 4.73 -1.03 0.38
N GLY A 288 5.62 -0.81 1.35
CA GLY A 288 5.62 0.35 2.24
C GLY A 288 5.22 0.08 3.69
N LEU A 289 5.10 -1.16 4.14
CA LEU A 289 4.84 -1.45 5.55
C LEU A 289 6.13 -1.53 6.39
N ARG A 290 6.05 -1.12 7.66
CA ARG A 290 7.01 -1.50 8.71
C ARG A 290 6.56 -2.77 9.42
N HIS A 291 7.43 -3.34 10.25
CA HIS A 291 7.04 -4.49 11.07
C HIS A 291 5.81 -4.17 11.90
N ALA A 292 4.96 -5.17 12.11
CA ALA A 292 3.94 -5.12 13.14
C ALA A 292 4.62 -5.33 14.50
N LYS A 293 4.42 -4.37 15.40
CA LYS A 293 5.07 -4.31 16.71
C LYS A 293 4.10 -4.74 17.81
N ALA A 294 4.62 -4.91 19.02
CA ALA A 294 3.81 -4.95 20.23
C ALA A 294 4.19 -3.81 21.18
N LEU A 295 3.27 -3.49 22.09
CA LEU A 295 3.51 -2.57 23.18
C LEU A 295 3.77 -3.34 24.47
N GLU A 296 4.99 -3.23 25.00
CA GLU A 296 5.41 -3.79 26.28
C GLU A 296 5.41 -2.69 27.34
N ALA A 297 4.26 -2.50 27.99
CA ALA A 297 4.09 -1.44 28.97
C ALA A 297 4.58 -1.82 30.39
N GLY A 298 5.06 -3.05 30.57
CA GLY A 298 5.47 -3.62 31.85
C GLY A 298 4.32 -4.26 32.64
N PRO A 299 4.63 -4.92 33.77
CA PRO A 299 3.68 -5.76 34.49
C PRO A 299 2.39 -5.02 34.89
N GLY A 300 1.24 -5.64 34.57
CA GLY A 300 -0.07 -5.11 34.93
C GLY A 300 -0.54 -3.88 34.14
N ARG A 301 0.19 -3.47 33.10
CA ARG A 301 -0.15 -2.30 32.27
C ARG A 301 -0.31 -2.70 30.81
N VAL A 302 -1.41 -2.25 30.19
CA VAL A 302 -1.64 -2.41 28.74
C VAL A 302 -1.02 -1.25 27.95
N ILE A 303 -1.05 -0.04 28.53
CA ILE A 303 -0.48 1.18 27.97
C ILE A 303 0.56 1.73 28.96
N GLY A 304 1.75 2.05 28.46
CA GLY A 304 2.89 2.50 29.26
C GLY A 304 2.93 4.00 29.49
N ASP A 305 4.14 4.53 29.71
CA ASP A 305 4.42 5.94 29.98
C ASP A 305 4.80 6.72 28.71
N HIS A 306 4.59 6.11 27.54
CA HIS A 306 4.90 6.66 26.23
C HIS A 306 6.42 6.82 25.98
N ASP A 307 7.21 5.85 26.46
CA ASP A 307 8.65 5.76 26.18
C ASP A 307 8.92 4.73 25.08
N TYR A 308 9.18 5.22 23.86
CA TYR A 308 9.41 4.37 22.68
C TYR A 308 10.52 3.33 22.91
N ALA A 309 11.62 3.71 23.56
CA ALA A 309 12.77 2.82 23.72
C ALA A 309 12.49 1.66 24.69
N LYS A 310 11.54 1.85 25.61
CA LYS A 310 11.16 0.84 26.60
C LYS A 310 9.99 -0.01 26.14
N GLU A 311 9.02 0.59 25.46
CA GLU A 311 7.72 -0.05 25.22
C GLU A 311 7.58 -0.63 23.81
N SER A 312 8.34 -0.15 22.82
CA SER A 312 8.18 -0.59 21.43
C SER A 312 8.94 -1.89 21.16
N LEU A 313 8.25 -3.02 21.13
CA LEU A 313 8.82 -4.30 20.72
C LEU A 313 8.73 -4.50 19.20
N ASN A 314 9.86 -4.35 18.51
CA ASN A 314 9.95 -4.61 17.08
C ASN A 314 9.66 -6.08 16.76
N TYR A 315 8.84 -6.37 15.74
CA TYR A 315 8.25 -7.69 15.46
C TYR A 315 7.31 -8.27 16.54
N GLY A 316 7.03 -7.53 17.62
CA GLY A 316 6.33 -8.07 18.79
C GLY A 316 4.90 -8.56 18.53
N ASN A 317 4.27 -8.22 17.40
CA ASN A 317 2.99 -8.85 17.04
C ASN A 317 3.24 -10.27 16.50
N VAL A 318 3.23 -11.25 17.40
CA VAL A 318 3.51 -12.66 17.07
C VAL A 318 2.48 -13.30 16.15
N TYR A 319 1.31 -12.68 16.01
CA TYR A 319 0.21 -13.15 15.19
C TYR A 319 0.21 -12.55 13.78
N SER A 320 1.04 -11.54 13.49
CA SER A 320 0.97 -10.80 12.22
C SER A 320 2.05 -11.23 11.23
N MET A 321 1.72 -11.26 9.93
CA MET A 321 2.67 -11.43 8.83
C MET A 321 3.89 -10.51 8.95
N MET A 322 3.65 -9.24 9.29
CA MET A 322 4.73 -8.26 9.46
C MET A 322 5.37 -8.29 10.84
N GLY A 323 4.94 -9.17 11.73
CA GLY A 323 5.61 -9.47 13.00
C GLY A 323 6.30 -10.84 12.92
N MET A 324 6.17 -11.66 13.97
CA MET A 324 6.80 -13.00 13.98
C MET A 324 5.98 -14.08 13.24
N GLY A 325 4.85 -13.72 12.63
CA GLY A 325 3.93 -14.64 11.97
C GLY A 325 4.35 -15.09 10.55
N ALA A 326 5.41 -14.50 9.98
CA ALA A 326 5.86 -14.81 8.61
C ALA A 326 6.20 -16.29 8.41
N HIS A 327 6.78 -16.95 9.42
CA HIS A 327 7.20 -18.36 9.33
C HIS A 327 6.04 -19.34 9.10
N SER A 328 4.81 -18.95 9.46
CA SER A 328 3.61 -19.79 9.37
C SER A 328 2.56 -19.20 8.42
N LEU A 329 2.92 -18.19 7.62
CA LEU A 329 1.98 -17.48 6.75
C LEU A 329 0.76 -16.93 7.50
N GLU A 330 0.97 -16.38 8.69
CA GLU A 330 -0.11 -15.77 9.48
C GLU A 330 -0.72 -14.56 8.77
N GLU A 331 -1.89 -14.13 9.22
CA GLU A 331 -2.62 -13.00 8.62
C GLU A 331 -1.88 -11.67 8.74
N TYR A 332 -2.10 -10.77 7.77
CA TYR A 332 -1.98 -9.34 8.03
C TYR A 332 -3.05 -8.91 9.04
N ASN A 333 -2.67 -8.14 10.06
CA ASN A 333 -3.66 -7.53 10.97
C ASN A 333 -4.59 -6.56 10.22
N LEU A 334 -5.78 -6.26 10.78
CA LEU A 334 -6.80 -5.47 10.09
C LEU A 334 -6.33 -4.04 9.76
N LEU A 335 -5.46 -3.46 10.59
CA LEU A 335 -4.85 -2.16 10.31
C LEU A 335 -4.01 -2.22 9.03
N TYR A 336 -3.20 -3.26 8.86
CA TYR A 336 -2.36 -3.45 7.67
C TYR A 336 -3.19 -3.88 6.45
N LYS A 337 -4.28 -4.63 6.64
CA LYS A 337 -5.25 -4.86 5.55
C LYS A 337 -5.91 -3.55 5.08
N LYS A 338 -6.15 -2.58 5.97
CA LYS A 338 -6.62 -1.23 5.61
C LYS A 338 -5.56 -0.47 4.80
N TYR A 339 -4.27 -0.61 5.11
CA TYR A 339 -3.19 0.00 4.31
C TYR A 339 -3.30 -0.38 2.83
N PHE A 340 -3.57 -1.66 2.51
CA PHE A 340 -3.74 -2.12 1.13
C PHE A 340 -5.15 -1.91 0.55
N GLY A 341 -6.08 -1.33 1.32
CA GLY A 341 -7.47 -1.18 0.89
C GLY A 341 -8.25 -2.50 0.79
N TRP A 342 -7.78 -3.57 1.43
CA TRP A 342 -8.44 -4.89 1.41
C TRP A 342 -9.68 -4.96 2.29
N VAL A 343 -9.77 -4.07 3.28
CA VAL A 343 -10.93 -3.90 4.16
C VAL A 343 -11.41 -2.46 4.14
N SER A 344 -12.72 -2.28 4.27
CA SER A 344 -13.41 -0.98 4.21
C SER A 344 -14.00 -0.58 5.56
N GLY A 345 -14.44 0.68 5.66
CA GLY A 345 -15.14 1.17 6.86
C GLY A 345 -16.48 0.49 7.13
N SER A 346 -17.11 -0.14 6.13
CA SER A 346 -18.31 -0.96 6.34
C SER A 346 -18.00 -2.35 6.91
N GLU A 347 -16.80 -2.87 6.66
CA GLU A 347 -16.36 -4.18 7.17
C GLU A 347 -15.71 -4.06 8.55
N VAL A 348 -15.08 -2.92 8.83
CA VAL A 348 -14.44 -2.56 10.11
C VAL A 348 -14.88 -1.15 10.52
N PRO A 349 -16.10 -0.98 11.06
CA PRO A 349 -16.65 0.33 11.39
C PRO A 349 -16.00 0.96 12.62
N LEU A 350 -15.97 2.29 12.66
CA LEU A 350 -15.73 3.05 13.88
C LEU A 350 -17.01 3.07 14.71
N ILE A 351 -16.95 2.53 15.92
CA ILE A 351 -18.10 2.46 16.82
C ILE A 351 -18.22 3.75 17.64
N THR A 352 -19.41 4.35 17.59
CA THR A 352 -19.74 5.62 18.27
C THR A 352 -20.99 5.51 19.14
N SER A 353 -21.43 4.29 19.47
CA SER A 353 -22.55 4.06 20.37
C SER A 353 -22.32 2.80 21.19
N SER A 354 -22.69 2.82 22.47
CA SER A 354 -22.68 1.63 23.32
C SER A 354 -23.63 0.57 22.77
N GLY A 355 -23.26 -0.70 22.93
CA GLY A 355 -24.05 -1.83 22.43
C GLY A 355 -23.24 -3.12 22.40
N THR A 356 -23.89 -4.21 21.99
CA THR A 356 -23.21 -5.48 21.71
C THR A 356 -23.02 -5.61 20.22
N TYR A 357 -21.78 -5.80 19.80
CA TYR A 357 -21.38 -5.92 18.41
C TYR A 357 -20.84 -7.32 18.16
N ARG A 358 -21.32 -7.96 17.10
CA ARG A 358 -20.77 -9.23 16.62
C ARG A 358 -19.72 -8.94 15.54
N ILE A 359 -18.55 -9.54 15.68
CA ILE A 359 -17.56 -9.62 14.60
C ILE A 359 -17.30 -11.08 14.24
N TYR A 360 -17.05 -11.32 12.96
CA TYR A 360 -16.68 -12.60 12.41
C TYR A 360 -15.16 -12.72 12.33
N ALA A 361 -14.66 -13.95 12.44
CA ALA A 361 -13.23 -14.20 12.32
C ALA A 361 -12.75 -13.77 10.92
N PHE A 362 -11.72 -12.94 10.87
CA PHE A 362 -11.29 -12.30 9.61
C PHE A 362 -10.26 -13.14 8.84
N ASP A 363 -9.71 -14.16 9.50
CA ASP A 363 -8.59 -15.01 9.07
C ASP A 363 -9.01 -16.14 8.12
N HIS A 364 -9.83 -15.78 7.14
CA HIS A 364 -10.41 -16.65 6.10
C HIS A 364 -10.41 -15.91 4.77
N GLY A 365 -10.30 -16.62 3.65
CA GLY A 365 -10.25 -16.01 2.30
C GLY A 365 -11.54 -15.33 1.80
N ARG A 366 -12.56 -15.12 2.64
CA ARG A 366 -13.81 -14.43 2.27
C ARG A 366 -14.40 -13.63 3.43
N ASN A 367 -15.11 -12.55 3.10
CA ASN A 367 -15.94 -11.80 4.05
C ASN A 367 -17.36 -11.62 3.50
N ASP A 368 -18.29 -12.45 3.96
CA ASP A 368 -19.71 -12.42 3.53
C ASP A 368 -20.70 -12.49 4.69
N GLN A 369 -20.23 -12.32 5.94
CA GLN A 369 -21.05 -12.49 7.13
C GLN A 369 -21.40 -11.17 7.85
N GLY A 370 -20.55 -10.14 7.75
CA GLY A 370 -20.78 -8.86 8.40
C GLY A 370 -19.49 -8.16 8.81
N TYR A 371 -19.47 -7.56 9.99
CA TYR A 371 -18.27 -6.93 10.53
C TYR A 371 -17.21 -8.00 10.83
N ILE A 372 -15.98 -7.76 10.41
CA ILE A 372 -14.81 -8.64 10.68
C ILE A 372 -13.85 -8.03 11.70
N GLY A 373 -14.17 -6.83 12.17
CA GLY A 373 -13.48 -6.14 13.24
C GLY A 373 -14.22 -4.88 13.62
N LEU A 374 -13.74 -4.19 14.65
CA LEU A 374 -14.27 -2.89 15.09
C LEU A 374 -13.12 -1.92 15.29
N LYS A 375 -13.43 -0.63 15.13
CA LYS A 375 -12.56 0.46 15.58
C LYS A 375 -13.20 1.21 16.73
N LEU A 376 -12.37 1.62 17.69
CA LEU A 376 -12.74 2.53 18.76
C LEU A 376 -11.70 3.64 18.86
N LYS A 377 -12.15 4.88 19.03
CA LYS A 377 -11.26 6.01 19.27
C LYS A 377 -10.93 6.06 20.76
N SER A 378 -9.65 6.28 21.10
CA SER A 378 -9.25 6.56 22.48
C SER A 378 -9.99 7.79 23.03
N GLY A 379 -10.14 7.87 24.35
CA GLY A 379 -10.82 8.99 25.02
C GLY A 379 -10.15 10.34 24.81
N ASN A 380 -8.83 10.36 24.58
CA ASN A 380 -8.11 11.58 24.19
C ASN A 380 -8.23 11.93 22.69
N GLY A 381 -8.89 11.09 21.88
CA GLY A 381 -9.11 11.33 20.46
C GLY A 381 -7.87 11.17 19.57
N LEU A 382 -6.73 10.72 20.09
CA LEU A 382 -5.47 10.61 19.33
C LEU A 382 -5.32 9.24 18.66
N TYR A 383 -5.64 8.17 19.38
CA TYR A 383 -5.32 6.80 18.97
C TYR A 383 -6.57 6.04 18.53
N THR A 384 -6.37 5.00 17.75
CA THR A 384 -7.46 4.13 17.29
C THR A 384 -7.14 2.68 17.61
N TYR A 385 -8.04 2.04 18.35
CA TYR A 385 -8.00 0.63 18.69
C TYR A 385 -8.68 -0.16 17.58
N TRP A 386 -8.02 -1.21 17.08
CA TRP A 386 -8.52 -2.14 16.08
C TRP A 386 -8.71 -3.51 16.73
N LEU A 387 -9.96 -3.94 16.84
CA LEU A 387 -10.34 -5.20 17.48
C LEU A 387 -10.50 -6.29 16.43
N GLU A 388 -9.87 -7.44 16.65
CA GLU A 388 -9.79 -8.54 15.70
C GLU A 388 -10.14 -9.87 16.36
N TYR A 389 -10.78 -10.77 15.61
CA TYR A 389 -11.06 -12.14 16.04
C TYR A 389 -10.45 -13.13 15.05
N ARG A 390 -9.81 -14.18 15.56
CA ARG A 390 -9.08 -15.18 14.78
C ARG A 390 -9.38 -16.58 15.29
N THR A 391 -9.43 -17.54 14.38
CA THR A 391 -9.64 -18.96 14.71
C THR A 391 -8.70 -19.92 14.00
N THR A 392 -7.93 -19.51 12.99
CA THR A 392 -7.07 -20.40 12.21
C THR A 392 -5.63 -20.49 12.72
N ASN A 393 -5.24 -19.63 13.67
CA ASN A 393 -3.88 -19.63 14.21
C ASN A 393 -3.59 -20.94 14.97
N ALA A 394 -2.78 -21.80 14.37
CA ALA A 394 -2.44 -23.12 14.92
C ALA A 394 -1.41 -23.05 16.06
N ARG A 395 -0.57 -22.01 16.09
CA ARG A 395 0.52 -21.86 17.05
C ARG A 395 0.01 -21.31 18.39
N TYR A 396 -0.95 -20.40 18.34
CA TYR A 396 -1.53 -19.69 19.46
C TYR A 396 -3.07 -19.85 19.43
N PRO A 397 -3.57 -21.03 19.83
CA PRO A 397 -5.00 -21.36 19.72
C PRO A 397 -5.88 -20.57 20.69
N ASN A 398 -5.31 -19.85 21.66
CA ASN A 398 -6.04 -19.00 22.59
C ASN A 398 -6.75 -17.83 21.90
N THR A 399 -6.29 -17.44 20.70
CA THR A 399 -7.00 -16.52 19.78
C THR A 399 -8.48 -16.87 19.59
N LYS A 400 -8.84 -18.15 19.69
CA LYS A 400 -10.23 -18.62 19.58
C LYS A 400 -11.13 -18.20 20.75
N ASN A 401 -10.57 -17.75 21.87
CA ASN A 401 -11.27 -17.52 23.14
C ASN A 401 -11.29 -16.04 23.56
N GLY A 402 -10.90 -15.13 22.67
CA GLY A 402 -10.83 -13.71 22.94
C GLY A 402 -10.65 -12.89 21.68
N ILE A 403 -10.42 -11.60 21.86
CA ILE A 403 -10.08 -10.68 20.76
C ILE A 403 -8.63 -10.20 20.90
N LEU A 404 -7.96 -10.00 19.77
CA LEU A 404 -6.69 -9.28 19.70
C LEU A 404 -6.95 -7.81 19.43
N ILE A 405 -6.05 -6.95 19.91
CA ILE A 405 -6.21 -5.50 19.81
C ILE A 405 -4.93 -4.88 19.28
N ASN A 406 -5.02 -4.16 18.15
CA ASN A 406 -3.92 -3.37 17.61
C ASN A 406 -4.19 -1.87 17.79
N LEU A 407 -3.19 -1.13 18.27
CA LEU A 407 -3.25 0.32 18.45
C LEU A 407 -2.57 1.04 17.28
N GLU A 408 -3.30 1.95 16.65
CA GLU A 408 -2.84 2.86 15.59
C GLU A 408 -2.54 4.24 16.21
N GLY A 409 -1.42 4.86 15.84
CA GLY A 409 -1.11 6.25 16.19
C GLY A 409 -0.26 6.46 17.44
N TYR A 410 0.11 5.41 18.19
CA TYR A 410 0.75 5.59 19.51
C TYR A 410 2.20 6.09 19.43
N PHE A 411 2.99 5.63 18.45
CA PHE A 411 4.37 6.08 18.26
C PHE A 411 4.65 6.38 16.79
N GLU A 412 4.05 7.46 16.30
CA GLU A 412 4.18 7.90 14.91
C GLU A 412 5.48 8.69 14.73
N ASN A 413 6.52 8.03 14.21
CA ASN A 413 7.83 8.62 14.01
C ASN A 413 8.50 8.22 12.68
N GLU A 414 7.71 7.77 11.69
CA GLU A 414 8.26 7.42 10.38
C GLU A 414 8.79 8.66 9.65
N GLN A 415 10.07 8.61 9.28
CA GLN A 415 10.78 9.70 8.61
C GLN A 415 10.98 9.43 7.12
N ASP A 416 10.94 8.16 6.71
CA ASP A 416 11.07 7.76 5.32
C ASP A 416 9.68 7.77 4.65
N PRO A 417 9.43 8.73 3.74
CA PRO A 417 8.11 8.92 3.12
C PRO A 417 7.69 7.76 2.22
N ARG A 418 8.58 6.79 1.96
CA ARG A 418 8.26 5.56 1.23
C ARG A 418 7.50 4.56 2.09
N PHE A 419 7.64 4.63 3.41
CA PHE A 419 6.91 3.79 4.34
C PHE A 419 5.64 4.50 4.81
N TRP A 420 4.64 3.70 5.17
CA TRP A 420 3.40 4.15 5.78
C TRP A 420 3.71 4.94 7.06
N LYS A 421 3.00 6.05 7.28
CA LYS A 421 3.27 6.93 8.43
C LYS A 421 3.11 6.22 9.77
N THR A 422 2.20 5.24 9.80
CA THR A 422 1.81 4.50 10.99
C THR A 422 2.25 3.04 10.95
N THR A 423 2.30 2.44 12.13
CA THR A 423 2.56 1.02 12.36
C THR A 423 1.52 0.47 13.33
N SER A 424 1.36 -0.84 13.38
CA SER A 424 0.48 -1.51 14.33
C SER A 424 1.22 -1.84 15.62
N TYR A 425 0.62 -1.55 16.77
CA TYR A 425 1.06 -2.04 18.08
C TYR A 425 0.06 -3.04 18.65
N LEU A 426 0.38 -4.33 18.67
CA LEU A 426 -0.37 -5.32 19.44
C LEU A 426 -0.34 -4.91 20.91
N LEU A 427 -1.52 -4.85 21.52
CA LEU A 427 -1.67 -4.60 22.94
C LEU A 427 -1.76 -5.94 23.67
N ASP A 428 -0.97 -6.08 24.73
CA ASP A 428 -1.05 -7.23 25.61
C ASP A 428 -2.15 -7.05 26.64
N MET A 429 -3.17 -7.93 26.60
CA MET A 429 -4.30 -7.92 27.52
C MET A 429 -4.05 -8.74 28.78
N THR A 430 -2.90 -9.42 28.87
CA THR A 430 -2.44 -10.20 30.01
C THR A 430 -1.02 -9.80 30.42
N PRO A 431 -0.71 -8.50 30.59
CA PRO A 431 0.66 -8.02 30.76
C PRO A 431 1.37 -8.67 31.95
N GLY A 432 2.48 -9.34 31.68
CA GLY A 432 3.29 -10.09 32.66
C GLY A 432 2.70 -11.44 33.06
N SER A 433 1.79 -12.02 32.28
CA SER A 433 1.25 -13.37 32.52
C SER A 433 2.29 -14.46 32.28
N LYS A 434 3.30 -14.18 31.45
CA LYS A 434 4.41 -15.11 31.18
C LYS A 434 5.74 -14.49 31.59
N THR A 435 6.55 -15.29 32.27
CA THR A 435 7.97 -14.99 32.42
C THR A 435 8.65 -15.24 31.08
N PRO A 436 9.21 -14.23 30.40
CA PRO A 436 9.63 -14.42 29.02
C PRO A 436 10.83 -15.36 28.91
N GLY A 437 10.67 -16.49 28.19
CA GLY A 437 11.79 -17.33 27.80
C GLY A 437 12.63 -16.73 26.65
N TRP A 438 12.02 -15.79 25.93
CA TRP A 438 12.60 -14.96 24.87
C TRP A 438 11.86 -13.61 24.86
N TRP A 439 12.38 -12.60 24.18
CA TRP A 439 11.95 -11.20 24.33
C TRP A 439 10.48 -10.89 23.99
N GLY A 440 9.77 -11.77 23.28
CA GLY A 440 8.37 -11.57 22.85
C GLY A 440 7.39 -12.64 23.34
N ASP A 441 7.78 -13.40 24.36
CA ASP A 441 7.00 -14.56 24.83
C ASP A 441 5.70 -14.15 25.54
N ASP A 442 5.71 -13.03 26.27
CA ASP A 442 4.54 -12.46 26.95
C ASP A 442 3.45 -12.06 25.95
N GLN A 443 3.85 -11.70 24.72
CA GLN A 443 2.93 -11.32 23.66
C GLN A 443 2.19 -12.51 23.01
N THR A 444 2.40 -13.73 23.50
CA THR A 444 1.82 -14.96 22.92
C THR A 444 0.48 -15.38 23.54
N ASP A 445 -0.06 -14.62 24.49
CA ASP A 445 -1.40 -14.75 25.08
C ASP A 445 -2.11 -13.39 25.22
N SER A 446 -1.83 -12.46 24.31
CA SER A 446 -2.33 -11.08 24.35
C SER A 446 -3.83 -10.91 24.14
N GLU A 447 -4.61 -12.00 24.06
CA GLU A 447 -6.05 -11.92 23.83
C GLU A 447 -6.81 -11.34 25.04
N LEU A 448 -7.71 -10.37 24.79
CA LEU A 448 -8.76 -10.07 25.76
C LEU A 448 -9.77 -11.21 25.74
N THR A 449 -9.69 -12.10 26.72
CA THR A 449 -10.49 -13.32 26.77
C THR A 449 -11.96 -13.05 27.15
N ILE A 450 -12.85 -13.95 26.72
CA ILE A 450 -14.29 -13.87 27.02
C ILE A 450 -14.53 -13.77 28.53
N GLY A 451 -15.35 -12.80 28.93
CA GLY A 451 -15.68 -12.52 30.33
C GLY A 451 -14.78 -11.48 31.01
N ASN A 452 -13.61 -11.18 30.42
CA ASN A 452 -12.72 -10.13 30.91
C ASN A 452 -12.99 -8.80 30.20
N SER A 453 -12.74 -7.69 30.91
CA SER A 453 -12.95 -6.34 30.38
C SER A 453 -11.65 -5.56 30.30
N TYR A 454 -11.55 -4.72 29.27
CA TYR A 454 -10.54 -3.65 29.19
C TYR A 454 -11.25 -2.29 29.17
N THR A 455 -10.74 -1.36 29.96
CA THR A 455 -11.13 0.05 29.90
C THR A 455 -10.01 0.81 29.22
N ASP A 456 -10.36 1.60 28.20
CA ASP A 456 -9.44 2.50 27.52
C ASP A 456 -8.63 3.33 28.52
N HIS A 457 -7.32 3.42 28.30
CA HIS A 457 -6.40 4.12 29.20
C HIS A 457 -6.77 5.61 29.36
N TRP A 458 -7.39 6.20 28.33
CA TRP A 458 -7.84 7.59 28.34
C TRP A 458 -9.35 7.75 28.65
N GLY A 459 -10.02 6.68 29.08
CA GLY A 459 -11.40 6.72 29.55
C GLY A 459 -12.46 6.95 28.48
N GLY A 460 -12.21 6.60 27.21
CA GLY A 460 -13.20 6.76 26.14
C GLY A 460 -14.20 5.60 26.01
N PHE A 461 -13.84 4.40 26.46
CA PHE A 461 -14.70 3.22 26.37
C PHE A 461 -14.27 2.11 27.33
N LYS A 462 -15.18 1.14 27.53
CA LYS A 462 -14.91 -0.19 28.08
C LYS A 462 -15.41 -1.26 27.10
N ILE A 463 -14.63 -2.31 26.91
CA ILE A 463 -14.97 -3.45 26.05
C ILE A 463 -14.96 -4.75 26.85
N THR A 464 -15.83 -5.69 26.49
CA THR A 464 -15.90 -7.03 27.09
C THR A 464 -16.38 -8.03 26.05
N PRO A 465 -15.55 -8.98 25.61
CA PRO A 465 -16.01 -10.11 24.80
C PRO A 465 -16.92 -11.00 25.66
N THR A 466 -18.13 -11.31 25.18
CA THR A 466 -19.19 -11.94 25.99
C THR A 466 -19.52 -13.37 25.57
N SER A 467 -19.45 -13.67 24.28
CA SER A 467 -19.84 -14.98 23.75
C SER A 467 -19.18 -15.22 22.39
N LYS A 468 -19.03 -16.49 22.00
CA LYS A 468 -18.60 -16.88 20.65
C LYS A 468 -19.52 -17.97 20.09
N GLY A 469 -19.51 -18.12 18.77
CA GLY A 469 -20.25 -19.19 18.10
C GLY A 469 -19.90 -19.32 16.63
N GLY A 470 -20.73 -20.08 15.90
CA GLY A 470 -20.42 -20.48 14.53
C GLY A 470 -19.45 -21.67 14.48
N ALA A 471 -19.04 -22.07 13.27
CA ALA A 471 -18.05 -23.14 13.10
C ALA A 471 -16.64 -22.56 13.19
N GLU A 472 -15.84 -22.96 14.19
CA GLU A 472 -14.44 -22.57 14.31
C GLU A 472 -13.65 -22.89 13.03
N ASN A 473 -12.60 -22.11 12.77
CA ASN A 473 -11.77 -22.22 11.56
C ASN A 473 -12.58 -22.04 10.26
N SER A 474 -13.66 -21.26 10.31
CA SER A 474 -14.44 -20.88 9.14
C SER A 474 -14.85 -19.42 9.20
N ALA A 475 -15.24 -18.86 8.05
CA ALA A 475 -15.79 -17.51 7.95
C ALA A 475 -17.07 -17.30 8.80
N THR A 476 -17.73 -18.37 9.25
CA THR A 476 -18.94 -18.27 10.10
C THR A 476 -18.63 -18.18 11.59
N ALA A 477 -17.37 -18.38 12.01
CA ALA A 477 -16.97 -18.19 13.40
C ALA A 477 -17.13 -16.72 13.79
N TRP A 478 -17.71 -16.46 14.96
CA TRP A 478 -17.96 -15.11 15.45
C TRP A 478 -17.75 -14.97 16.94
N ILE A 479 -17.52 -13.73 17.38
CA ILE A 479 -17.45 -13.31 18.78
C ILE A 479 -18.30 -12.05 18.98
N GLU A 480 -18.97 -11.96 20.12
CA GLU A 480 -19.71 -10.76 20.54
C GLU A 480 -18.90 -9.96 21.55
N ILE A 481 -18.93 -8.64 21.37
CA ILE A 481 -18.19 -7.67 22.17
C ILE A 481 -19.20 -6.64 22.68
N LYS A 482 -19.37 -6.57 23.99
CA LYS A 482 -20.07 -5.46 24.64
C LYS A 482 -19.13 -4.25 24.64
N VAL A 483 -19.58 -3.15 24.06
CA VAL A 483 -18.91 -1.85 24.02
C VAL A 483 -19.72 -0.87 24.86
N GLU A 484 -19.06 -0.21 25.79
CA GLU A 484 -19.62 0.83 26.66
C GLU A 484 -18.78 2.09 26.48
N LEU A 485 -19.32 3.10 25.79
CA LEU A 485 -18.66 4.42 25.71
C LEU A 485 -18.78 5.15 27.05
N LEU A 486 -17.74 5.87 27.44
CA LEU A 486 -17.58 6.48 28.77
C LEU A 486 -17.60 8.02 28.74
#